data_AF-A0ABD5X1E8-F1
#
_entry.id   AF-A0ABD5X1E8-F1
#
_cell.length_a   1.000
_cell.length_b   1.000
_cell.length_c   1.000
_cell.angle_alpha   90.00
_cell.angle_beta   90.00
_cell.angle_gamma   90.00
#
_symmetry.space_group_name_H-M   'P 1'
#
loop_
_entity.id
_entity.type
_entity.pdbx_description
1 polymer ?
#
loop_
_entity_poly.entity_id
_entity_poly.type
_entity_poly.pdbx_seq_one_letter_code
_entity_poly.pdbx_strand_id
1 'polypeptide(L)'
;MSEHDLSRRTFVALTAAAVTGTAGCVAGSREETAGAGGGSPTATATATEAHSDAGTHEEDGHHEDDGHHEENTHHGEETETGHADESSDHGHGVPEEPSASATVNLVTADGGYHFDPHVVWVEPGGTVTFHNESGSHTATAYAEANDKPGRIPEGGTAFDTGMLTEAGAEHEVTLDTPGVYDYYCAPHEAMGMVATVVVGHPDAHEATGLTDPQSSLPSGAREKIRGLNETVHGMIDDSH
;
A
#
# COMPACT_ATOMS: atom_id res chain seq x y z
N MET A 1 52.87 20.61 -23.46
CA MET A 1 53.25 20.30 -22.06
C MET A 1 52.76 21.45 -21.21
N SER A 2 51.87 21.11 -20.27
CA SER A 2 51.48 21.81 -19.03
C SER A 2 51.27 23.32 -19.05
N GLU A 3 50.01 23.72 -18.88
CA GLU A 3 49.65 25.01 -18.29
C GLU A 3 48.80 24.79 -17.03
N HIS A 4 49.46 25.07 -15.90
CA HIS A 4 48.97 25.74 -14.69
C HIS A 4 47.83 25.14 -13.85
N ASP A 5 48.26 24.46 -12.78
CA ASP A 5 47.58 24.26 -11.49
C ASP A 5 47.30 25.61 -10.79
N LEU A 6 46.04 25.87 -10.41
CA LEU A 6 45.66 26.91 -9.44
C LEU A 6 44.44 26.46 -8.60
N SER A 7 44.72 25.71 -7.54
CA SER A 7 44.50 26.09 -6.13
C SER A 7 43.25 26.92 -5.69
N ARG A 8 42.43 26.25 -4.85
CA ARG A 8 41.86 26.71 -3.54
C ARG A 8 40.68 27.70 -3.44
N ARG A 9 39.55 27.12 -2.95
CA ARG A 9 38.71 27.48 -1.78
C ARG A 9 38.30 28.95 -1.57
N THR A 10 36.99 29.20 -1.67
CA THR A 10 36.32 30.33 -0.97
C THR A 10 35.05 29.81 -0.28
N PHE A 11 35.12 29.67 1.05
CA PHE A 11 33.95 29.58 1.93
C PHE A 11 33.42 31.00 2.17
N VAL A 12 32.11 31.19 2.10
CA VAL A 12 31.45 32.40 2.59
C VAL A 12 30.48 32.01 3.72
N ALA A 13 30.80 32.46 4.92
CA ALA A 13 29.93 32.43 6.10
C ALA A 13 30.14 33.73 6.87
N LEU A 14 29.09 34.54 7.03
CA LEU A 14 28.93 35.67 7.97
C LEU A 14 27.55 36.29 7.64
N THR A 15 26.64 36.71 8.53
CA THR A 15 26.51 36.75 10.00
C THR A 15 25.08 37.21 10.32
N ALA A 16 24.64 36.93 11.54
CA ALA A 16 23.34 37.26 12.13
C ALA A 16 23.03 38.77 12.31
N ALA A 17 21.74 39.08 12.45
CA ALA A 17 21.26 40.22 13.22
C ALA A 17 19.97 39.83 13.99
N ALA A 18 20.04 39.92 15.31
CA ALA A 18 18.90 39.78 16.22
C ALA A 18 18.29 41.17 16.50
N VAL A 19 16.96 41.26 16.58
CA VAL A 19 16.25 42.44 17.10
C VAL A 19 15.24 41.99 18.15
N THR A 20 15.43 42.48 19.37
CA THR A 20 14.51 42.41 20.52
C THR A 20 13.39 43.44 20.41
N GLY A 21 12.16 43.10 20.84
CA GLY A 21 11.04 44.06 20.91
C GLY A 21 9.84 43.62 21.74
N THR A 22 9.90 43.94 23.05
CA THR A 22 8.86 44.38 24.00
C THR A 22 7.48 43.70 24.13
N ALA A 23 7.14 43.39 25.38
CA ALA A 23 5.83 43.01 25.91
C ALA A 23 4.75 44.11 25.77
N GLY A 24 3.49 43.68 25.68
CA GLY A 24 2.32 44.54 25.77
C GLY A 24 1.08 43.75 26.20
N CYS A 25 0.84 43.66 27.50
CA CYS A 25 -0.42 43.21 28.06
C CYS A 25 -1.37 44.43 28.14
N VAL A 26 -2.58 44.34 27.60
CA VAL A 26 -3.70 45.17 28.08
C VAL A 26 -4.94 44.29 28.20
N ALA A 27 -5.43 44.24 29.44
CA ALA A 27 -6.74 43.73 29.78
C ALA A 27 -7.71 44.90 29.97
N GLY A 28 -8.98 44.64 29.66
CA GLY A 28 -10.11 45.51 29.96
C GLY A 28 -10.96 45.76 28.71
N SER A 29 -12.29 45.62 28.68
CA SER A 29 -13.28 45.24 29.69
C SER A 29 -14.65 45.41 28.98
N ARG A 30 -15.61 44.51 29.29
CA ARG A 30 -17.07 44.77 29.37
C ARG A 30 -17.84 44.90 28.03
N GLU A 31 -19.09 44.47 27.88
CA GLU A 31 -20.09 43.86 28.77
C GLU A 31 -21.28 43.31 27.94
N GLU A 32 -21.98 42.32 28.52
CA GLU A 32 -23.41 41.97 28.39
C GLU A 32 -23.96 41.40 27.05
N THR A 33 -24.76 40.32 27.04
CA THR A 33 -25.90 40.05 27.92
C THR A 33 -26.13 38.56 28.24
N ALA A 34 -26.69 38.35 29.43
CA ALA A 34 -27.31 37.13 29.97
C ALA A 34 -28.46 36.58 29.08
N GLY A 35 -28.95 35.34 29.24
CA GLY A 35 -29.00 34.59 30.49
C GLY A 35 -29.52 33.16 30.38
N ALA A 36 -29.63 32.60 31.58
CA ALA A 36 -29.69 31.21 31.95
C ALA A 36 -31.09 30.58 31.95
N GLY A 37 -31.09 29.24 32.06
CA GLY A 37 -32.22 28.39 32.45
C GLY A 37 -32.11 27.08 31.68
N GLY A 38 -31.69 25.93 32.23
CA GLY A 38 -32.03 25.37 33.54
C GLY A 38 -33.19 24.39 33.33
N GLY A 39 -32.90 23.08 33.29
CA GLY A 39 -33.94 22.06 33.19
C GLY A 39 -33.44 20.70 32.73
N SER A 40 -32.96 19.89 33.68
CA SER A 40 -32.99 18.43 33.56
C SER A 40 -34.44 17.96 33.57
N PRO A 41 -34.79 16.89 32.83
CA PRO A 41 -35.35 15.76 33.57
C PRO A 41 -34.85 14.37 33.15
N THR A 42 -34.69 13.55 34.18
CA THR A 42 -34.71 12.08 34.24
C THR A 42 -35.95 11.46 33.58
N ALA A 43 -35.75 10.37 32.83
CA ALA A 43 -36.68 9.24 32.65
C ALA A 43 -35.81 8.02 32.23
N THR A 44 -35.48 7.05 33.08
CA THR A 44 -36.28 5.93 33.61
C THR A 44 -37.05 5.11 32.55
N ALA A 45 -36.43 3.97 32.23
CA ALA A 45 -36.96 2.63 31.95
C ALA A 45 -38.08 2.44 30.93
N THR A 46 -37.81 1.59 29.92
CA THR A 46 -38.63 0.39 29.67
C THR A 46 -37.74 -0.68 29.04
N ALA A 47 -37.47 -1.73 29.81
CA ALA A 47 -37.06 -3.03 29.30
C ALA A 47 -38.33 -3.75 28.82
N THR A 48 -38.28 -4.31 27.62
CA THR A 48 -39.30 -5.23 27.12
C THR A 48 -38.61 -6.50 26.63
N GLU A 49 -38.60 -7.50 27.52
CA GLU A 49 -39.03 -8.87 27.27
C GLU A 49 -38.53 -9.53 25.97
N ALA A 50 -37.39 -10.22 26.08
CA ALA A 50 -37.07 -11.36 25.23
C ALA A 50 -37.78 -12.60 25.80
N HIS A 51 -38.68 -13.21 25.03
CA HIS A 51 -39.29 -14.50 25.34
C HIS A 51 -39.16 -15.45 24.15
N SER A 52 -38.67 -16.65 24.48
CA SER A 52 -38.90 -17.93 23.82
C SER A 52 -38.21 -18.12 22.45
N ASP A 53 -37.65 -19.26 22.09
CA ASP A 53 -37.92 -20.63 22.54
C ASP A 53 -36.74 -21.52 22.17
N ALA A 54 -36.53 -22.56 22.97
CA ALA A 54 -35.58 -23.62 22.71
C ALA A 54 -36.09 -24.54 21.58
N GLY A 55 -35.21 -24.89 20.64
CA GLY A 55 -35.49 -25.88 19.60
C GLY A 55 -34.24 -26.72 19.34
N THR A 56 -34.02 -27.71 20.19
CA THR A 56 -33.15 -28.85 19.91
C THR A 56 -33.74 -29.65 18.74
N HIS A 57 -32.97 -29.88 17.69
CA HIS A 57 -33.22 -30.99 16.77
C HIS A 57 -31.87 -31.57 16.34
N GLU A 58 -31.49 -32.64 17.03
CA GLU A 58 -30.65 -33.68 16.47
C GLU A 58 -31.53 -34.52 15.55
N GLU A 59 -31.10 -34.76 14.31
CA GLU A 59 -31.47 -35.97 13.58
C GLU A 59 -30.26 -36.46 12.78
N ASP A 60 -29.80 -37.63 13.21
CA ASP A 60 -28.91 -38.54 12.51
C ASP A 60 -29.45 -38.90 11.12
N GLY A 61 -28.54 -38.95 10.14
CA GLY A 61 -28.82 -39.42 8.78
C GLY A 61 -27.59 -40.06 8.18
N HIS A 62 -27.27 -41.27 8.66
CA HIS A 62 -26.38 -42.23 8.00
C HIS A 62 -26.80 -42.45 6.55
N HIS A 63 -25.84 -42.34 5.62
CA HIS A 63 -25.87 -43.12 4.40
C HIS A 63 -24.44 -43.52 4.05
N GLU A 64 -24.12 -44.76 4.41
CA GLU A 64 -23.05 -45.56 3.80
C GLU A 64 -23.60 -46.09 2.46
N ASP A 65 -22.84 -45.93 1.39
CA ASP A 65 -22.99 -46.71 0.17
C ASP A 65 -21.59 -47.14 -0.28
N ASP A 66 -21.25 -48.38 0.09
CA ASP A 66 -20.07 -49.12 -0.32
C ASP A 66 -20.33 -49.87 -1.64
N GLY A 67 -19.31 -49.93 -2.51
CA GLY A 67 -19.16 -51.00 -3.52
C GLY A 67 -18.77 -50.50 -4.91
N HIS A 68 -17.48 -50.49 -5.28
CA HIS A 68 -16.77 -51.56 -6.02
C HIS A 68 -17.42 -51.88 -7.39
N HIS A 69 -16.77 -52.00 -8.54
CA HIS A 69 -15.42 -52.35 -8.99
C HIS A 69 -15.44 -51.93 -10.51
N GLU A 70 -14.35 -51.72 -11.24
CA GLU A 70 -13.59 -52.77 -11.92
C GLU A 70 -12.40 -52.12 -12.62
N GLU A 71 -11.31 -52.86 -12.59
CA GLU A 71 -10.07 -52.67 -13.33
C GLU A 71 -10.27 -52.68 -14.86
N ASN A 72 -9.51 -51.87 -15.58
CA ASN A 72 -9.06 -52.28 -16.91
C ASN A 72 -7.62 -51.82 -17.12
N THR A 73 -6.71 -52.76 -16.89
CA THR A 73 -5.34 -52.69 -17.39
C THR A 73 -5.35 -52.77 -18.91
N HIS A 74 -4.87 -51.74 -19.60
CA HIS A 74 -4.25 -51.90 -20.91
C HIS A 74 -2.92 -51.16 -20.96
N HIS A 75 -1.90 -51.97 -21.24
CA HIS A 75 -0.51 -51.65 -21.46
C HIS A 75 -0.33 -51.21 -22.93
N GLY A 76 0.51 -50.20 -23.21
CA GLY A 76 0.86 -49.84 -24.58
C GLY A 76 1.54 -48.49 -24.73
N GLU A 77 2.82 -48.47 -24.35
CA GLU A 77 3.96 -47.69 -24.88
C GLU A 77 3.76 -46.28 -25.49
N GLU A 78 4.42 -45.34 -24.82
CA GLU A 78 5.19 -44.19 -25.30
C GLU A 78 4.92 -43.65 -26.73
N THR A 79 4.37 -42.44 -26.78
CA THR A 79 4.91 -41.39 -27.64
C THR A 79 4.96 -40.09 -26.85
N GLU A 80 6.16 -39.54 -26.72
CA GLU A 80 6.43 -38.19 -26.24
C GLU A 80 5.44 -37.17 -26.83
N THR A 81 4.67 -36.54 -25.95
CA THR A 81 4.14 -35.20 -26.20
C THR A 81 4.52 -34.35 -25.00
N GLY A 82 5.56 -33.55 -25.17
CA GLY A 82 6.07 -32.64 -24.15
C GLY A 82 4.93 -31.84 -23.55
N HIS A 83 4.65 -32.10 -22.28
CA HIS A 83 3.90 -31.18 -21.45
C HIS A 83 4.93 -30.15 -20.97
N ALA A 84 5.06 -29.08 -21.75
CA ALA A 84 5.44 -27.80 -21.20
C ALA A 84 4.33 -27.46 -20.20
N ASP A 85 4.55 -27.79 -18.94
CA ASP A 85 3.69 -27.35 -17.85
C ASP A 85 3.84 -25.84 -17.78
N GLU A 86 2.76 -25.18 -18.15
CA GLU A 86 2.66 -23.75 -18.29
C GLU A 86 2.95 -23.11 -16.94
N SER A 87 4.11 -22.45 -16.84
CA SER A 87 4.27 -21.32 -15.94
C SER A 87 3.03 -20.46 -16.14
N SER A 88 2.20 -20.36 -15.10
CA SER A 88 1.07 -19.45 -15.11
C SER A 88 1.63 -18.04 -15.28
N ASP A 89 1.68 -17.64 -16.54
CA ASP A 89 1.99 -16.31 -17.02
C ASP A 89 0.86 -15.40 -16.55
N HIS A 90 0.93 -15.00 -15.29
CA HIS A 90 0.25 -13.82 -14.77
C HIS A 90 1.29 -12.75 -14.44
N GLY A 91 2.47 -12.85 -15.06
CA GLY A 91 3.51 -11.84 -15.02
C GLY A 91 3.09 -10.69 -15.91
N HIS A 92 2.34 -9.73 -15.35
CA HIS A 92 2.40 -8.38 -15.90
C HIS A 92 3.87 -7.97 -15.73
N GLY A 93 4.59 -7.97 -16.85
CA GLY A 93 6.05 -7.95 -16.88
C GLY A 93 6.62 -6.88 -15.97
N VAL A 94 7.50 -7.29 -15.06
CA VAL A 94 8.27 -6.36 -14.25
C VAL A 94 9.19 -5.59 -15.20
N PRO A 95 9.29 -4.25 -15.08
CA PRO A 95 10.14 -3.47 -15.98
C PRO A 95 11.61 -3.89 -15.84
N GLU A 96 12.32 -3.99 -16.97
CA GLU A 96 13.73 -4.43 -16.99
C GLU A 96 14.70 -3.36 -16.46
N GLU A 97 14.31 -2.07 -16.50
CA GLU A 97 15.13 -0.92 -16.11
C GLU A 97 14.24 0.22 -15.57
N PRO A 98 14.77 1.15 -14.73
CA PRO A 98 14.02 2.31 -14.26
C PRO A 98 13.69 3.28 -15.40
N SER A 99 12.49 3.86 -15.36
CA SER A 99 12.06 4.91 -16.29
C SER A 99 11.83 6.26 -15.60
N ALA A 100 11.84 7.36 -16.36
CA ALA A 100 11.52 8.69 -15.82
C ALA A 100 10.08 8.81 -15.30
N SER A 101 9.16 7.94 -15.76
CA SER A 101 7.77 7.92 -15.33
C SER A 101 7.14 6.55 -15.50
N ALA A 102 6.13 6.25 -14.68
CA ALA A 102 5.29 5.06 -14.80
C ALA A 102 3.82 5.40 -14.52
N THR A 103 2.90 4.62 -15.10
CA THR A 103 1.47 4.71 -14.83
C THR A 103 1.01 3.44 -14.14
N VAL A 104 0.20 3.59 -13.10
CA VAL A 104 -0.47 2.50 -12.39
C VAL A 104 -1.97 2.69 -12.51
N ASN A 105 -2.65 1.71 -13.09
CA ASN A 105 -4.10 1.67 -13.17
C ASN A 105 -4.70 1.14 -11.87
N LEU A 106 -5.74 1.80 -11.37
CA LEU A 106 -6.52 1.37 -10.22
C LEU A 106 -7.80 0.76 -10.76
N VAL A 107 -7.96 -0.54 -10.57
CA VAL A 107 -8.95 -1.35 -11.28
C VAL A 107 -9.82 -2.12 -10.29
N THR A 108 -11.13 -2.02 -10.47
CA THR A 108 -12.09 -3.01 -9.98
C THR A 108 -12.53 -3.90 -11.16
N ALA A 109 -12.14 -5.18 -11.13
CA ALA A 109 -12.47 -6.16 -12.16
C ALA A 109 -12.58 -7.57 -11.56
N ASP A 110 -13.41 -8.42 -12.14
CA ASP A 110 -13.55 -9.85 -11.78
C ASP A 110 -13.78 -10.14 -10.28
N GLY A 111 -14.41 -9.20 -9.57
CA GLY A 111 -14.66 -9.31 -8.13
C GLY A 111 -13.45 -8.98 -7.24
N GLY A 112 -12.35 -8.52 -7.84
CA GLY A 112 -11.13 -8.09 -7.16
C GLY A 112 -10.85 -6.59 -7.33
N TYR A 113 -9.80 -6.15 -6.63
CA TYR A 113 -9.32 -4.77 -6.58
C TYR A 113 -7.80 -4.75 -6.76
N HIS A 114 -7.32 -4.08 -7.80
CA HIS A 114 -5.96 -4.24 -8.27
C HIS A 114 -5.29 -2.91 -8.59
N PHE A 115 -3.99 -2.86 -8.29
CA PHE A 115 -3.07 -1.94 -8.93
C PHE A 115 -2.44 -2.66 -10.11
N ASP A 116 -2.39 -2.02 -11.28
CA ASP A 116 -1.82 -2.61 -12.47
C ASP A 116 -0.86 -1.66 -13.21
N PRO A 117 0.44 -1.98 -13.32
CA PRO A 117 1.10 -3.14 -12.74
C PRO A 117 1.26 -3.01 -11.20
N HIS A 118 1.53 -4.15 -10.55
CA HIS A 118 1.75 -4.18 -9.10
C HIS A 118 3.15 -3.70 -8.67
N VAL A 119 4.10 -3.68 -9.59
CA VAL A 119 5.46 -3.17 -9.39
C VAL A 119 5.79 -2.23 -10.52
N VAL A 120 6.24 -1.02 -10.19
CA VAL A 120 6.81 -0.06 -11.14
C VAL A 120 8.21 0.34 -10.72
N TRP A 121 9.07 0.65 -11.69
CA TRP A 121 10.44 1.07 -11.46
C TRP A 121 10.69 2.42 -12.10
N VAL A 122 11.01 3.41 -11.26
CA VAL A 122 11.29 4.77 -11.71
C VAL A 122 12.69 5.21 -11.32
N GLU A 123 13.23 6.16 -12.08
CA GLU A 123 14.46 6.86 -11.72
C GLU A 123 14.23 7.74 -10.47
N PRO A 124 15.28 8.10 -9.70
CA PRO A 124 15.18 9.14 -8.69
C PRO A 124 14.70 10.46 -9.31
N GLY A 125 13.62 11.03 -8.75
CA GLY A 125 12.92 12.19 -9.30
C GLY A 125 11.88 11.83 -10.37
N GLY A 126 11.64 10.54 -10.60
CA GLY A 126 10.61 10.05 -11.51
C GLY A 126 9.20 10.23 -10.94
N THR A 127 8.22 10.22 -11.85
CA THR A 127 6.81 10.43 -11.52
C THR A 127 5.99 9.16 -11.71
N VAL A 128 5.18 8.82 -10.72
CA VAL A 128 4.15 7.78 -10.82
C VAL A 128 2.79 8.44 -10.95
N THR A 129 2.07 8.10 -12.02
CA THR A 129 0.69 8.53 -12.26
C THR A 129 -0.26 7.41 -11.84
N PHE A 130 -1.09 7.66 -10.84
CA PHE A 130 -2.18 6.79 -10.43
C PHE A 130 -3.43 7.14 -11.23
N HIS A 131 -3.82 6.27 -12.15
CA HIS A 131 -4.96 6.44 -13.04
C HIS A 131 -6.12 5.54 -12.61
N ASN A 132 -7.25 6.14 -12.21
CA ASN A 132 -8.42 5.39 -11.79
C ASN A 132 -9.21 4.88 -13.00
N GLU A 133 -9.02 3.61 -13.36
CA GLU A 133 -9.71 3.01 -14.49
C GLU A 133 -11.17 2.69 -14.16
N SER A 134 -11.41 2.12 -12.98
CA SER A 134 -12.75 1.74 -12.53
C SER A 134 -12.84 1.67 -11.01
N GLY A 135 -14.06 1.82 -10.47
CA GLY A 135 -14.29 1.71 -9.03
C GLY A 135 -13.93 2.97 -8.24
N SER A 136 -13.63 2.77 -6.96
CA SER A 136 -13.26 3.85 -6.04
C SER A 136 -12.07 3.40 -5.21
N HIS A 137 -10.94 4.09 -5.38
CA HIS A 137 -9.65 3.64 -4.88
C HIS A 137 -8.83 4.80 -4.33
N THR A 138 -7.86 4.47 -3.47
CA THR A 138 -6.75 5.36 -3.12
C THR A 138 -5.43 4.69 -3.53
N ALA A 139 -4.36 5.46 -3.62
CA ALA A 139 -3.00 4.98 -3.48
C ALA A 139 -2.33 5.76 -2.35
N THR A 140 -2.00 5.06 -1.26
CA THR A 140 -1.54 5.66 -0.01
C THR A 140 -0.28 4.94 0.46
N ALA A 141 0.80 5.68 0.70
CA ALA A 141 2.07 5.10 1.15
C ALA A 141 1.95 4.51 2.56
N TYR A 142 2.63 3.38 2.80
CA TYR A 142 2.85 2.85 4.16
C TYR A 142 3.87 3.72 4.90
N ALA A 143 3.41 4.84 5.46
CA ALA A 143 4.23 5.80 6.18
C ALA A 143 3.56 6.21 7.49
N GLU A 144 4.36 6.63 8.47
CA GLU A 144 3.84 7.12 9.76
C GLU A 144 2.90 8.32 9.59
N ALA A 145 3.15 9.16 8.58
CA ALA A 145 2.29 10.29 8.23
C ALA A 145 0.87 9.88 7.79
N ASN A 146 0.69 8.62 7.40
CA ASN A 146 -0.58 8.03 6.98
C ASN A 146 -1.11 7.02 8.02
N ASP A 147 -0.67 7.12 9.28
CA ASP A 147 -1.04 6.22 10.38
C ASP A 147 -0.71 4.74 10.11
N LYS A 148 0.39 4.48 9.38
CA LYS A 148 0.84 3.15 9.00
C LYS A 148 2.27 2.85 9.45
N PRO A 149 2.63 1.55 9.62
CA PRO A 149 4.02 1.16 9.76
C PRO A 149 4.86 1.66 8.57
N GLY A 150 6.05 2.19 8.84
CA GLY A 150 6.96 2.67 7.78
C GLY A 150 7.47 1.53 6.89
N ARG A 151 7.13 1.59 5.60
CA ARG A 151 7.62 0.71 4.51
C ARG A 151 8.02 1.52 3.27
N ILE A 152 8.53 2.72 3.52
CA ILE A 152 9.15 3.62 2.54
C ILE A 152 10.57 3.96 3.04
N PRO A 153 11.50 4.41 2.18
CA PRO A 153 12.84 4.81 2.63
C PRO A 153 12.78 5.98 3.63
N GLU A 154 13.79 6.07 4.49
CA GLU A 154 13.94 7.19 5.42
C GLU A 154 14.04 8.52 4.65
N GLY A 155 13.24 9.51 5.03
CA GLY A 155 13.15 10.78 4.31
C GLY A 155 12.48 10.69 2.94
N GLY A 156 11.89 9.55 2.59
CA GLY A 156 11.08 9.39 1.39
C GLY A 156 9.76 10.15 1.45
N THR A 157 9.21 10.46 0.28
CA THR A 157 7.92 11.14 0.14
C THR A 157 6.79 10.21 0.62
N ALA A 158 6.14 10.56 1.73
CA ALA A 158 4.83 9.99 2.06
C ALA A 158 3.77 10.62 1.15
N PHE A 159 2.89 9.80 0.58
CA PHE A 159 1.83 10.26 -0.32
C PHE A 159 0.48 9.61 -0.01
N ASP A 160 -0.58 10.30 -0.39
CA ASP A 160 -1.96 9.81 -0.41
C ASP A 160 -2.70 10.53 -1.55
N THR A 161 -3.22 9.78 -2.52
CA THR A 161 -4.00 10.37 -3.62
C THR A 161 -5.34 10.94 -3.16
N GLY A 162 -5.79 10.58 -1.96
CA GLY A 162 -7.19 10.66 -1.58
C GLY A 162 -8.04 9.69 -2.38
N MET A 163 -9.35 9.70 -2.13
CA MET A 163 -10.30 8.84 -2.84
C MET A 163 -10.51 9.32 -4.28
N LEU A 164 -10.12 8.49 -5.24
CA LEU A 164 -10.42 8.65 -6.65
C LEU A 164 -11.68 7.84 -6.97
N THR A 165 -12.78 8.52 -7.31
CA THR A 165 -14.10 7.88 -7.54
C THR A 165 -14.57 7.91 -8.99
N GLU A 166 -13.98 8.78 -9.81
CA GLU A 166 -14.36 8.98 -11.20
C GLU A 166 -13.42 8.19 -12.10
N ALA A 167 -13.95 7.50 -13.11
CA ALA A 167 -13.13 6.85 -14.11
C ALA A 167 -12.36 7.91 -14.92
N GLY A 168 -11.06 7.70 -15.11
CA GLY A 168 -10.14 8.64 -15.72
C GLY A 168 -9.61 9.72 -14.76
N ALA A 169 -9.94 9.66 -13.47
CA ALA A 169 -9.30 10.53 -12.47
C ALA A 169 -7.83 10.13 -12.29
N GLU A 170 -6.94 11.13 -12.21
CA GLU A 170 -5.50 10.93 -12.07
C GLU A 170 -4.93 11.67 -10.87
N HIS A 171 -3.87 11.12 -10.28
CA HIS A 171 -3.04 11.77 -9.30
C HIS A 171 -1.57 11.41 -9.53
N GLU A 172 -0.69 12.41 -9.54
CA GLU A 172 0.74 12.22 -9.80
C GLU A 172 1.56 12.39 -8.52
N VAL A 173 2.55 11.52 -8.33
CA VAL A 173 3.51 11.59 -7.22
C VAL A 173 4.93 11.52 -7.78
N THR A 174 5.77 12.48 -7.41
CA THR A 174 7.22 12.46 -7.72
C THR A 174 7.99 11.90 -6.53
N LEU A 175 8.92 10.97 -6.80
CA LEU A 175 9.69 10.27 -5.78
C LEU A 175 11.19 10.50 -6.00
N ASP A 176 11.79 11.33 -5.15
CA ASP A 176 13.22 11.70 -5.25
C ASP A 176 14.15 10.71 -4.53
N THR A 177 13.74 10.21 -3.36
CA THR A 177 14.61 9.39 -2.50
C THR A 177 14.67 7.96 -3.03
N PRO A 178 15.85 7.42 -3.38
CA PRO A 178 15.99 6.02 -3.79
C PRO A 178 15.51 5.06 -2.70
N GLY A 179 14.90 3.95 -3.10
CA GLY A 179 14.33 2.99 -2.16
C GLY A 179 13.14 2.23 -2.71
N VAL A 180 12.55 1.42 -1.84
CA VAL A 180 11.33 0.65 -2.12
C VAL A 180 10.18 1.25 -1.33
N TYR A 181 9.12 1.61 -2.02
CA TYR A 181 7.93 2.26 -1.47
C TYR A 181 6.73 1.34 -1.60
N ASP A 182 6.29 0.76 -0.50
CA ASP A 182 5.02 0.04 -0.49
C ASP A 182 3.85 1.01 -0.29
N TYR A 183 2.77 0.78 -1.00
CA TYR A 183 1.54 1.56 -0.90
C TYR A 183 0.30 0.68 -1.03
N TYR A 184 -0.82 1.17 -0.52
CA TYR A 184 -2.08 0.42 -0.42
C TYR A 184 -3.26 1.28 -0.83
N CYS A 185 -4.35 0.60 -1.17
CA CYS A 185 -5.66 1.20 -1.30
C CYS A 185 -6.42 1.09 0.03
N ALA A 186 -6.77 2.22 0.65
CA ALA A 186 -7.38 2.25 1.98
C ALA A 186 -8.64 1.37 2.15
N PRO A 187 -9.65 1.41 1.26
CA PRO A 187 -10.82 0.54 1.41
C PRO A 187 -10.54 -0.94 1.15
N HIS A 188 -9.44 -1.28 0.47
CA HIS A 188 -9.16 -2.63 -0.05
C HIS A 188 -7.84 -3.25 0.45
N GLU A 189 -7.18 -2.62 1.43
CA GLU A 189 -5.91 -3.07 2.02
C GLU A 189 -6.01 -4.49 2.57
N ALA A 190 -7.07 -4.78 3.32
CA ALA A 190 -7.29 -6.09 3.92
C ALA A 190 -7.50 -7.20 2.89
N MET A 191 -7.92 -6.83 1.67
CA MET A 191 -8.10 -7.71 0.52
C MET A 191 -6.83 -7.83 -0.33
N GLY A 192 -5.72 -7.20 0.07
CA GLY A 192 -4.44 -7.33 -0.60
C GLY A 192 -4.24 -6.37 -1.78
N MET A 193 -5.03 -5.29 -1.89
CA MET A 193 -4.77 -4.23 -2.87
C MET A 193 -3.58 -3.38 -2.41
N VAL A 194 -2.39 -3.93 -2.63
CA VAL A 194 -1.07 -3.42 -2.26
C VAL A 194 -0.13 -3.58 -3.45
N ALA A 195 0.74 -2.59 -3.64
CA ALA A 195 1.72 -2.55 -4.71
C ALA A 195 2.99 -1.80 -4.26
N THR A 196 4.02 -1.84 -5.09
CA THR A 196 5.35 -1.34 -4.78
C THR A 196 5.88 -0.43 -5.89
N VAL A 197 6.52 0.66 -5.50
CA VAL A 197 7.36 1.47 -6.40
C VAL A 197 8.82 1.28 -6.01
N VAL A 198 9.67 0.92 -6.96
CA VAL A 198 11.12 0.92 -6.81
C VAL A 198 11.66 2.23 -7.39
N VAL A 199 12.50 2.93 -6.64
CA VAL A 199 13.12 4.20 -7.06
C VAL A 199 14.63 4.04 -7.13
N GLY A 200 15.19 4.19 -8.33
CA GLY A 200 16.62 4.00 -8.60
C GLY A 200 17.08 2.56 -8.34
N HIS A 201 18.32 2.37 -7.90
CA HIS A 201 18.91 1.05 -7.65
C HIS A 201 19.19 0.89 -6.15
N PRO A 202 18.17 0.63 -5.32
CA PRO A 202 18.38 0.50 -3.88
C PRO A 202 19.13 -0.81 -3.55
N ASP A 203 19.95 -0.77 -2.49
CA ASP A 203 20.49 -2.01 -1.91
C ASP A 203 19.34 -2.79 -1.26
N ALA A 204 19.09 -4.00 -1.76
CA ALA A 204 17.99 -4.83 -1.29
C ALA A 204 18.11 -5.19 0.20
N HIS A 205 19.33 -5.24 0.76
CA HIS A 205 19.56 -5.53 2.18
C HIS A 205 19.23 -4.35 3.10
N GLU A 206 19.22 -3.12 2.58
CA GLU A 206 18.95 -1.90 3.33
C GLU A 206 17.53 -1.36 3.08
N ALA A 207 16.83 -1.87 2.08
CA ALA A 207 15.49 -1.43 1.71
C ALA A 207 14.44 -1.83 2.76
N THR A 208 13.91 -0.84 3.48
CA THR A 208 12.83 -1.02 4.46
C THR A 208 11.58 -1.68 3.86
N GLY A 209 11.23 -1.32 2.61
CA GLY A 209 10.13 -1.92 1.85
C GLY A 209 10.31 -3.41 1.55
N LEU A 210 11.52 -3.97 1.65
CA LEU A 210 11.78 -5.41 1.43
C LEU A 210 11.83 -6.23 2.72
N THR A 211 11.66 -5.59 3.87
CA THR A 211 11.56 -6.31 5.14
C THR A 211 10.26 -7.10 5.25
N ASP A 212 10.26 -8.16 6.07
CA ASP A 212 9.05 -8.90 6.42
C ASP A 212 7.92 -7.95 6.88
N PRO A 213 6.67 -8.16 6.42
CA PRO A 213 5.59 -7.26 6.76
C PRO A 213 5.21 -7.33 8.23
N GLN A 214 5.00 -6.16 8.82
CA GLN A 214 4.68 -5.98 10.24
C GLN A 214 3.40 -6.74 10.59
N SER A 215 3.40 -7.43 11.73
CA SER A 215 2.27 -8.26 12.18
C SER A 215 0.97 -7.49 12.45
N SER A 216 1.07 -6.17 12.62
CA SER A 216 -0.08 -5.27 12.76
C SER A 216 -0.85 -5.03 11.46
N LEU A 217 -0.27 -5.38 10.30
CA LEU A 217 -0.94 -5.24 9.01
C LEU A 217 -1.99 -6.34 8.79
N PRO A 218 -3.08 -6.06 8.05
CA PRO A 218 -4.07 -7.07 7.68
C PRO A 218 -3.44 -8.28 6.98
N SER A 219 -4.02 -9.47 7.15
CA SER A 219 -3.46 -10.71 6.58
C SER A 219 -3.28 -10.65 5.07
N GLY A 220 -4.27 -10.15 4.33
CA GLY A 220 -4.17 -10.02 2.87
C GLY A 220 -3.05 -9.07 2.43
N ALA A 221 -2.87 -7.96 3.13
CA ALA A 221 -1.74 -7.05 2.88
C ALA A 221 -0.39 -7.73 3.14
N ARG A 222 -0.25 -8.45 4.26
CA ARG A 222 1.00 -9.17 4.59
C ARG A 222 1.33 -10.24 3.56
N GLU A 223 0.34 -10.99 3.10
CA GLU A 223 0.52 -11.99 2.05
C GLU A 223 0.97 -11.35 0.74
N LYS A 224 0.28 -10.29 0.30
CA LYS A 224 0.65 -9.56 -0.91
C LYS A 224 2.06 -8.97 -0.84
N ILE A 225 2.42 -8.34 0.28
CA ILE A 225 3.76 -7.75 0.48
C ILE A 225 4.86 -8.81 0.36
N ARG A 226 4.67 -10.02 0.90
CA ARG A 226 5.70 -11.07 0.75
C ARG A 226 5.93 -11.44 -0.72
N GLY A 227 4.87 -11.61 -1.50
CA GLY A 227 4.99 -11.87 -2.93
C GLY A 227 5.62 -10.71 -3.71
N LEU A 228 5.33 -9.47 -3.30
CA LEU A 228 5.98 -8.28 -3.87
C LEU A 228 7.47 -8.24 -3.54
N ASN A 229 7.85 -8.54 -2.29
CA ASN A 229 9.26 -8.62 -1.89
C ASN A 229 10.00 -9.65 -2.75
N GLU A 230 9.44 -10.85 -2.94
CA GLU A 230 10.02 -11.89 -3.80
C GLU A 230 10.22 -11.38 -5.24
N THR A 231 9.22 -10.69 -5.78
CA THR A 231 9.27 -10.10 -7.12
C THR A 231 10.38 -9.04 -7.22
N VAL A 232 10.45 -8.11 -6.27
CA VAL A 232 11.42 -7.02 -6.28
C VAL A 232 12.84 -7.52 -5.99
N HIS A 233 13.01 -8.53 -5.15
CA HIS A 233 14.31 -9.18 -4.95
C HIS A 233 14.85 -9.77 -6.25
N GLY A 234 14.05 -10.57 -6.97
CA GLY A 234 14.46 -11.12 -8.26
C GLY A 234 14.84 -10.03 -9.27
N MET A 235 14.04 -8.97 -9.33
CA MET A 235 14.26 -7.82 -10.19
C MET A 235 15.57 -7.06 -9.91
N ILE A 236 15.89 -6.78 -8.64
CA ILE A 236 17.10 -6.04 -8.26
C ILE A 236 18.34 -6.93 -8.40
N ASP A 237 18.26 -8.22 -8.05
CA ASP A 237 19.39 -9.14 -8.11
C ASP A 237 19.82 -9.43 -9.57
N ASP A 238 18.89 -9.48 -10.53
CA ASP A 238 19.18 -9.71 -11.94
C ASP A 238 19.75 -8.47 -12.67
N SER A 239 19.69 -7.29 -12.05
CA SER A 239 20.15 -6.01 -12.64
C SER A 239 21.64 -5.70 -12.40
N HIS A 240 22.38 -6.58 -11.71
CA HIS A 240 23.80 -6.41 -11.34
C HIS A 240 24.74 -7.45 -11.98
#